data_AF-A0A2X2K7S8-F1
#
_entry.id   AF-A0A2X2K7S8-F1
#
_cell.length_a   1.000
_cell.length_b   1.000
_cell.length_c   1.000
_cell.angle_alpha   90.00
_cell.angle_beta   90.00
_cell.angle_gamma   90.00
#
_symmetry.space_group_name_H-M   'P 1'
#
loop_
_entity.id
_entity.type
_entity.pdbx_description
1 polymer ?
#
loop_
_entity_poly.entity_id
_entity_poly.type
_entity_poly.pdbx_seq_one_letter_code
_entity_poly.pdbx_strand_id
1 'polypeptide(L)'
;MKDIPQTFRRNVSIVMNTEHHDKLIKELAQMGLGGLAGDLSNLFNVTNVVVTDDAHDVFVGDFGHAIYAKYEPIMYNKKKQALKGIYQFALNYVFDIKIIPELLRIVNIK
;
A
#
# COMPACT_ATOMS: atom_id res chain seq x y z
N MET A 1 -2.30 15.00 -7.17
CA MET A 1 -2.37 15.51 -5.77
C MET A 1 -3.39 16.62 -5.56
N LYS A 2 -3.60 17.54 -6.52
CA LYS A 2 -4.63 18.60 -6.39
C LYS A 2 -6.05 18.04 -6.23
N ASP A 3 -6.26 16.80 -6.66
CA ASP A 3 -7.55 16.12 -6.57
C ASP A 3 -7.88 15.63 -5.16
N ILE A 4 -6.88 15.47 -4.27
CA ILE A 4 -7.11 15.13 -2.87
C ILE A 4 -7.46 16.43 -2.11
N PRO A 5 -8.46 16.44 -1.19
CA PRO A 5 -8.81 17.65 -0.45
C PRO A 5 -7.63 18.20 0.35
N GLN A 6 -7.51 19.53 0.39
CA GLN A 6 -6.31 20.22 0.90
C GLN A 6 -5.89 19.79 2.32
N THR A 7 -6.87 19.54 3.19
CA THR A 7 -6.64 19.12 4.59
C THR A 7 -5.85 17.82 4.69
N PHE A 8 -6.03 16.89 3.75
CA PHE A 8 -5.41 15.56 3.77
C PHE A 8 -4.10 15.50 2.97
N ARG A 9 -3.78 16.53 2.17
CA ARG A 9 -2.57 16.53 1.31
C ARG A 9 -1.26 16.42 2.09
N ARG A 10 -1.25 16.78 3.37
CA ARG A 10 -0.06 16.74 4.23
C ARG A 10 0.36 15.32 4.63
N ASN A 11 -0.56 14.36 4.56
CA ASN A 11 -0.35 12.96 4.97
C ASN A 11 -0.31 12.01 3.77
N VAL A 12 -0.26 12.54 2.55
CA VAL A 12 -0.28 11.74 1.33
C VAL A 12 0.98 10.91 1.28
N SER A 13 0.82 9.63 0.98
CA SER A 13 1.91 8.73 0.67
C SER A 13 1.74 8.18 -0.74
N ILE A 14 2.83 7.70 -1.32
CA ILE A 14 2.84 6.98 -2.59
C ILE A 14 3.16 5.52 -2.30
N VAL A 15 2.39 4.60 -2.87
CA VAL A 15 2.65 3.16 -2.80
C VAL A 15 2.80 2.66 -4.22
N MET A 16 3.85 1.92 -4.52
CA MET A 16 4.10 1.36 -5.84
C MET A 16 4.82 0.02 -5.74
N ASN A 17 4.84 -0.75 -6.83
CA ASN A 17 5.71 -1.92 -6.93
C ASN A 17 7.13 -1.57 -7.33
N THR A 18 7.99 -2.59 -7.20
CA THR A 18 9.40 -2.54 -7.56
C THR A 18 9.61 -2.19 -9.04
N GLU A 19 8.75 -2.68 -9.96
CA GLU A 19 8.87 -2.38 -11.39
C GLU A 19 8.67 -0.88 -11.70
N HIS A 20 7.60 -0.29 -11.17
CA HIS A 20 7.33 1.14 -11.33
C HIS A 20 8.38 2.01 -10.66
N HIS A 21 8.85 1.60 -9.48
CA HIS A 21 9.95 2.26 -8.80
C HIS A 21 11.20 2.30 -9.69
N ASP A 22 11.64 1.14 -10.20
CA ASP A 22 12.87 1.08 -11.01
C ASP A 22 12.76 1.84 -12.34
N LYS A 23 11.59 1.84 -12.96
CA LYS A 23 11.31 2.67 -14.14
C LYS A 23 11.44 4.16 -13.80
N LEU A 24 10.83 4.60 -12.70
CA LEU A 24 10.92 5.99 -12.24
C LEU A 24 12.37 6.41 -11.96
N ILE A 25 13.15 5.57 -11.29
CA ILE A 25 14.56 5.87 -10.99
C ILE A 25 15.37 6.02 -12.28
N LYS A 26 15.14 5.15 -13.27
CA LYS A 26 15.79 5.24 -14.59
C LYS A 26 15.41 6.53 -15.32
N GLU A 27 14.14 6.91 -15.31
CA GLU A 27 13.67 8.16 -15.93
C GLU A 27 14.31 9.38 -15.24
N LEU A 28 14.32 9.42 -13.90
CA LEU A 28 14.98 10.48 -13.15
C LEU A 28 16.47 10.58 -13.48
N ALA A 29 17.16 9.43 -13.60
CA ALA A 29 18.56 9.41 -14.00
C ALA A 29 18.77 9.96 -15.42
N GLN A 30 17.91 9.59 -16.37
CA GLN A 30 17.96 10.10 -17.76
C GLN A 30 17.69 11.60 -17.85
N MET A 31 16.87 12.14 -16.95
CA MET A 31 16.61 13.58 -16.83
C MET A 31 17.70 14.36 -16.09
N GLY A 32 18.78 13.69 -15.66
CA GLY A 32 19.84 14.30 -14.83
C GLY A 32 19.43 14.56 -13.38
N LEU A 33 18.28 14.04 -12.95
CA LEU A 33 17.75 14.13 -11.59
C LEU A 33 18.07 12.90 -10.74
N GLY A 34 19.03 12.07 -11.16
CA GLY A 34 19.40 10.85 -10.45
C GLY A 34 19.83 11.07 -9.00
N GLY A 35 20.38 12.25 -8.66
CA GLY A 35 20.70 12.60 -7.27
C GLY A 35 19.47 12.76 -6.36
N LEU A 36 18.30 13.06 -6.93
CA LEU A 36 17.03 13.19 -6.20
C LEU A 36 16.34 11.84 -5.98
N ALA A 37 16.80 10.78 -6.65
CA ALA A 37 16.28 9.43 -6.50
C ALA A 37 16.53 8.86 -5.09
N GLY A 38 17.51 9.39 -4.36
CA GLY A 38 17.80 8.99 -2.98
C GLY A 38 16.74 9.44 -1.97
N ASP A 39 15.87 10.40 -2.33
CA ASP A 39 14.84 10.92 -1.44
C ASP A 39 13.57 11.32 -2.21
N LEU A 40 12.87 10.29 -2.70
CA LEU A 40 11.62 10.47 -3.45
C LEU A 40 10.51 11.12 -2.61
N SER A 41 10.49 10.89 -1.29
CA SER A 41 9.50 11.49 -0.39
C SER A 41 9.60 13.02 -0.41
N ASN A 42 10.82 13.56 -0.31
CA ASN A 42 11.04 15.00 -0.42
C ASN A 42 10.82 15.52 -1.84
N LEU A 43 11.24 14.77 -2.87
CA LEU A 43 11.02 15.13 -4.28
C LEU A 43 9.54 15.35 -4.60
N PHE A 44 8.67 14.44 -4.15
CA PHE A 44 7.23 14.53 -4.38
C PHE A 44 6.48 15.29 -3.29
N ASN A 45 7.16 15.74 -2.24
CA ASN A 45 6.56 16.39 -1.07
C ASN A 45 5.40 15.56 -0.48
N VAL A 46 5.70 14.28 -0.22
CA VAL A 46 4.80 13.28 0.36
C VAL A 46 5.40 12.75 1.66
N THR A 47 4.56 12.21 2.55
CA THR A 47 5.00 11.69 3.85
C THR A 47 5.89 10.46 3.68
N ASN A 48 5.48 9.53 2.81
CA ASN A 48 6.22 8.30 2.55
C ASN A 48 6.10 7.90 1.08
N VAL A 49 7.14 7.24 0.59
CA VAL A 49 7.11 6.42 -0.62
C VAL A 49 7.35 4.98 -0.18
N VAL A 50 6.37 4.12 -0.42
CA VAL A 50 6.39 2.70 -0.04
C VAL A 50 6.50 1.87 -1.31
N VAL A 51 7.53 1.03 -1.35
CA VAL A 51 7.72 0.04 -2.41
C VAL A 51 7.31 -1.33 -1.87
N THR A 52 6.34 -1.98 -2.49
CA THR A 52 5.86 -3.31 -2.12
C THR A 52 5.43 -4.09 -3.35
N ASP A 53 5.76 -5.38 -3.39
CA ASP A 53 5.37 -6.27 -4.48
C ASP A 53 3.86 -6.60 -4.46
N ASP A 54 3.16 -6.28 -3.37
CA ASP A 54 1.71 -6.42 -3.26
C ASP A 54 0.93 -5.34 -4.03
N ALA A 55 1.59 -4.25 -4.43
CA ALA A 55 0.96 -3.17 -5.18
C ALA A 55 0.89 -3.52 -6.67
N HIS A 56 -0.31 -3.56 -7.23
CA HIS A 56 -0.44 -3.81 -8.68
C HIS A 56 -0.01 -2.61 -9.52
N ASP A 57 -0.37 -1.40 -9.06
CA ASP A 57 -0.14 -0.11 -9.72
C ASP A 57 0.43 0.91 -8.72
N VAL A 58 0.61 2.15 -9.17
CA VAL A 58 0.98 3.27 -8.31
C VAL A 58 -0.25 3.89 -7.67
N PHE A 59 -0.33 3.82 -6.35
CA PHE A 59 -1.37 4.43 -5.53
C PHE A 59 -0.84 5.67 -4.82
N VAL A 60 -1.66 6.71 -4.72
CA VAL A 60 -1.32 7.98 -4.08
C VAL A 60 -2.48 8.41 -3.20
N GLY A 61 -2.26 8.61 -1.91
CA GLY A 61 -3.35 9.02 -1.03
C GLY A 61 -2.99 9.12 0.43
N ASP A 62 -3.94 9.62 1.22
CA ASP A 62 -3.88 9.59 2.69
C ASP A 62 -4.45 8.25 3.16
N PHE A 63 -3.62 7.20 3.19
CA PHE A 63 -4.06 5.85 3.53
C PHE A 63 -4.53 5.73 4.98
N GLY A 64 -4.01 6.56 5.89
CA GLY A 64 -4.38 6.54 7.31
C GLY A 64 -5.82 6.97 7.56
N HIS A 65 -6.35 7.88 6.73
CA HIS A 65 -7.75 8.29 6.80
C HIS A 65 -8.62 7.61 5.74
N ALA A 66 -8.04 7.19 4.61
CA ALA A 66 -8.78 6.61 3.51
C ALA A 66 -9.20 5.15 3.75
N ILE A 67 -8.43 4.39 4.51
CA ILE A 67 -8.68 2.96 4.72
C ILE A 67 -8.98 2.73 6.19
N TYR A 68 -10.21 2.32 6.47
CA TYR A 68 -10.60 1.80 7.76
C TYR A 68 -10.70 0.29 7.68
N ALA A 69 -9.84 -0.42 8.41
CA ALA A 69 -9.89 -1.88 8.52
C ALA A 69 -10.16 -2.26 9.97
N LYS A 70 -11.32 -2.85 10.24
CA LYS A 70 -11.57 -3.52 11.51
C LYS A 70 -11.19 -4.99 11.37
N TYR A 71 -10.33 -5.44 12.28
CA TYR A 71 -9.89 -6.82 12.35
C TYR A 71 -10.48 -7.49 13.59
N GLU A 72 -11.17 -8.60 13.39
CA GLU A 72 -11.63 -9.46 14.49
C GLU A 72 -11.10 -10.88 14.28
N PRO A 73 -10.27 -11.41 15.22
CA PRO A 73 -9.84 -12.79 15.18
C PRO A 73 -11.01 -13.68 15.57
N ILE A 74 -11.52 -14.47 14.63
CA ILE A 74 -12.81 -15.13 14.84
C ILE A 74 -12.68 -16.53 15.41
N MET A 75 -11.62 -17.28 15.15
CA MET A 75 -11.36 -18.55 15.85
C MET A 75 -10.07 -19.22 15.39
N TYR A 76 -9.40 -19.87 16.34
CA TYR A 76 -8.43 -20.94 16.07
C TYR A 76 -9.15 -22.29 16.17
N ASN A 77 -9.27 -23.01 15.06
CA ASN A 77 -9.88 -24.33 15.06
C ASN A 77 -8.78 -25.41 15.02
N LYS A 78 -8.67 -26.18 16.09
CA LYS A 78 -7.74 -27.31 16.19
C LYS A 78 -8.52 -28.60 16.04
N LYS A 79 -8.46 -29.22 14.86
CA LYS A 79 -9.05 -30.55 14.64
C LYS A 79 -8.00 -31.61 14.92
N LYS A 80 -8.16 -32.34 16.03
CA LYS A 80 -7.29 -33.45 16.43
C LYS A 80 -8.02 -34.77 16.17
N GLN A 81 -7.91 -35.32 14.97
CA GLN A 81 -8.34 -36.70 14.70
C GLN A 81 -7.20 -37.65 15.04
N ALA A 82 -6.95 -37.83 16.35
CA ALA A 82 -5.83 -38.63 16.85
C ALA A 82 -5.82 -40.07 16.31
N LEU A 83 -7.00 -40.66 16.09
CA LEU A 83 -7.15 -42.02 15.53
C LEU A 83 -6.83 -42.12 14.03
N LYS A 84 -6.71 -40.99 13.30
CA LYS A 84 -6.34 -40.95 11.87
C LYS A 84 -5.00 -40.25 11.61
N GLY A 85 -4.26 -39.85 12.65
CA GLY A 85 -2.99 -39.14 12.52
C GLY A 85 -3.07 -37.71 11.98
N ILE A 86 -4.27 -37.14 11.82
CA ILE A 86 -4.46 -35.82 11.20
C ILE A 86 -4.59 -34.73 12.28
N TYR A 87 -3.71 -33.73 12.19
CA TYR A 87 -3.76 -32.49 12.95
C TYR A 87 -3.95 -31.33 11.97
N GLN A 88 -5.02 -30.56 12.14
CA GLN A 88 -5.27 -29.35 11.35
C GLN A 88 -5.42 -28.15 12.26
N PHE A 89 -4.77 -27.05 11.85
CA PHE A 89 -4.90 -25.74 12.45
C PHE A 89 -5.50 -24.81 11.40
N ALA A 90 -6.60 -24.14 11.75
CA ALA A 90 -7.20 -23.10 10.93
C ALA A 90 -7.31 -21.81 11.75
N LEU A 91 -6.85 -20.72 11.17
CA LEU A 91 -6.88 -19.40 11.78
C LEU A 91 -7.76 -18.52 10.89
N ASN A 92 -8.92 -18.15 11.42
CA ASN A 92 -9.91 -17.39 10.66
C ASN A 92 -9.90 -15.93 11.10
N TYR A 93 -9.86 -15.05 10.10
CA TYR A 93 -9.90 -13.60 10.27
C TYR A 93 -11.03 -13.05 9.42
N VAL A 94 -11.86 -12.17 10.00
CA VAL A 94 -12.76 -11.33 9.21
C VAL A 94 -12.20 -9.92 9.21
N PHE A 95 -12.16 -9.37 8.01
CA PHE A 95 -11.78 -8.00 7.74
C PHE A 95 -13.05 -7.25 7.30
N ASP A 96 -13.42 -6.22 8.06
CA ASP A 96 -14.37 -5.21 7.57
C ASP A 96 -13.54 -4.02 7.08
N ILE A 97 -13.47 -3.85 5.77
CA ILE A 97 -12.68 -2.81 5.12
C ILE A 97 -13.63 -1.79 4.51
N LYS A 98 -13.49 -0.53 4.94
CA LYS A 98 -14.17 0.63 4.36
C LYS A 98 -13.13 1.55 3.74
N ILE A 99 -13.43 2.02 2.53
CA ILE A 99 -12.55 2.88 1.75
C ILE A 99 -13.25 4.20 1.51
N ILE A 100 -12.53 5.31 1.69
CA ILE A 100 -12.94 6.68 1.32
C ILE A 100 -12.23 7.04 0.01
N PRO A 101 -12.89 6.85 -1.15
CA PRO A 101 -12.23 6.94 -2.46
C PRO A 101 -11.70 8.35 -2.76
N GLU A 102 -12.32 9.40 -2.19
CA GLU A 102 -11.94 10.79 -2.42
C GLU A 102 -10.50 11.09 -1.99
N LEU A 103 -9.97 10.28 -1.07
CA LEU A 103 -8.62 10.41 -0.51
C LEU A 103 -7.56 9.55 -1.23
N LEU A 104 -7.95 8.72 -2.21
CA LEU A 104 -7.06 7.82 -2.93
C LEU A 104 -7.07 8.08 -4.44
N ARG A 105 -5.91 8.04 -5.07
CA ARG A 105 -5.74 8.12 -6.52
C ARG A 105 -4.89 6.96 -7.01
N ILE A 106 -5.25 6.43 -8.17
CA ILE A 106 -4.45 5.45 -8.89
C ILE A 106 -3.83 6.18 -10.07
N VAL A 107 -2.52 6.09 -10.20
CA VAL A 107 -1.79 6.60 -11.36
C VAL A 107 -1.67 5.44 -12.34
N ASN A 108 -2.39 5.54 -13.45
CA ASN A 108 -2.38 4.52 -14.48
C ASN A 108 -1.20 4.81 -15.42
N ILE A 109 -0.13 4.02 -15.31
CA ILE A 109 1.09 4.17 -16.11
C ILE A 109 0.98 3.22 -17.30
N LYS A 110 0.87 3.79 -18.50
CA LYS A 110 0.84 3.04 -19.76
C LYS A 110 2.25 2.68 -20.24
#